data_AF-A0A975Z799-F1
#
_entry.id   AF-A0A975Z799-F1
#
_cell.length_a   1.000
_cell.length_b   1.000
_cell.length_c   1.000
_cell.angle_alpha   90.00
_cell.angle_beta   90.00
_cell.angle_gamma   90.00
#
_symmetry.space_group_name_H-M   'P 1'
#
loop_
_entity.id
_entity.type
_entity.pdbx_description
1 polymer ?
#
loop_
_entity_poly.entity_id
_entity_poly.type
_entity_poly.pdbx_seq_one_letter_code
_entity_poly.pdbx_strand_id
1 'polypeptide(L)'
;ERGHWKAMHNLASLYRTGWPGGVEKDTQKALDLYQKMIDLKVPQGFYDMAAMIGSRAGVKNPATDGLTFLDKAASLGNPPALTELGRLYIYVAGQDELGLKYTNCAAGQGYAPANYELAMYYRLVAHNYPKAAGYYLLAASQGNNDAAFFMSGVFDKTSPDVDRMWYAPDERLHKLYDGIYDQLSADPDLRFPNLIKDHPLPPHPTQGYDADRPDWKSGQ
;
A
#
# COMPACT_ATOMS: atom_id res chain seq x y z
N GLU A 1 -10.37 -20.64 23.28
CA GLU A 1 -9.47 -20.30 22.16
C GLU A 1 -10.10 -20.75 20.85
N ARG A 2 -10.36 -19.85 19.89
CA ARG A 2 -11.11 -20.17 18.64
C ARG A 2 -10.25 -20.08 17.36
N GLY A 3 -8.92 -20.10 17.46
CA GLY A 3 -8.02 -20.14 16.28
C GLY A 3 -8.14 -18.92 15.33
N HIS A 4 -8.66 -17.78 15.79
CA HIS A 4 -8.98 -16.65 14.92
C HIS A 4 -7.73 -15.84 14.56
N TRP A 5 -7.17 -16.06 13.37
CA TRP A 5 -5.88 -15.51 12.97
C TRP A 5 -5.81 -13.97 12.97
N LYS A 6 -6.89 -13.26 12.63
CA LYS A 6 -6.90 -11.78 12.71
C LYS A 6 -6.75 -11.29 14.15
N ALA A 7 -7.31 -12.02 15.11
CA ALA A 7 -7.18 -11.67 16.52
C ALA A 7 -5.76 -11.94 17.02
N MET A 8 -5.14 -13.03 16.54
CA MET A 8 -3.72 -13.31 16.80
C MET A 8 -2.83 -12.20 16.27
N HIS A 9 -3.03 -11.77 15.01
CA HIS A 9 -2.30 -10.65 14.40
C HIS A 9 -2.44 -9.36 15.20
N ASN A 10 -3.67 -8.95 15.52
CA ASN A 10 -3.93 -7.71 16.25
C ASN A 10 -3.32 -7.73 17.66
N LEU A 11 -3.49 -8.84 18.38
CA LEU A 11 -2.94 -8.99 19.73
C LEU A 11 -1.40 -9.06 19.72
N ALA A 12 -0.81 -9.74 18.74
CA ALA A 12 0.63 -9.79 18.58
C ALA A 12 1.21 -8.40 18.26
N SER A 13 0.51 -7.59 17.47
CA SER A 13 0.89 -6.19 17.23
C SER A 13 0.91 -5.38 18.54
N LEU A 14 -0.12 -5.51 19.38
CA LEU A 14 -0.18 -4.86 20.69
C LEU A 14 0.98 -5.32 21.60
N TYR A 15 1.29 -6.61 21.65
CA TYR A 15 2.45 -7.10 22.41
C TYR A 15 3.78 -6.64 21.81
N ARG A 16 3.90 -6.52 20.49
CA ARG A 16 5.13 -6.08 19.83
C ARG A 16 5.44 -4.61 20.10
N THR A 17 4.43 -3.73 20.10
CA THR A 17 4.63 -2.28 20.29
C THR A 17 4.46 -1.83 21.73
N GLY A 18 3.65 -2.56 22.51
CA GLY A 18 3.03 -2.04 23.74
C GLY A 18 1.94 -1.03 23.42
N TRP A 19 1.10 -0.72 24.41
CA TRP A 19 0.10 0.36 24.35
C TRP A 19 0.05 1.12 25.69
N PRO A 20 0.18 2.47 25.69
CA PRO A 20 0.06 3.26 26.90
C PRO A 20 -1.28 3.00 27.61
N GLY A 21 -1.22 2.61 28.89
CA GLY A 21 -2.41 2.43 29.72
C GLY A 21 -3.04 1.03 29.72
N GLY A 22 -2.38 -0.01 29.21
CA GLY A 22 -2.92 -1.37 29.45
C GLY A 22 -2.21 -2.58 28.83
N VAL A 23 -1.23 -2.42 27.93
CA VAL A 23 -0.51 -3.57 27.35
C VAL A 23 0.99 -3.34 27.39
N GLU A 24 1.68 -4.14 28.19
CA GLU A 24 3.14 -4.16 28.20
C GLU A 24 3.69 -4.78 26.93
N LYS A 25 4.82 -4.24 26.48
CA LYS A 25 5.56 -4.81 25.35
C LYS A 25 6.13 -6.18 25.75
N ASP A 26 5.75 -7.20 25.00
CA ASP A 26 6.18 -8.59 25.20
C ASP A 26 6.47 -9.24 23.84
N THR A 27 7.74 -9.12 23.43
CA THR A 27 8.26 -9.67 22.18
C THR A 27 8.01 -11.18 22.07
N GLN A 28 8.12 -11.93 23.17
CA GLN A 28 7.96 -13.38 23.12
C GLN A 28 6.50 -13.77 22.85
N LYS A 29 5.54 -13.12 23.52
CA LYS A 29 4.11 -13.38 23.24
C LYS A 29 3.70 -13.06 21.81
N ALA A 30 4.29 -12.02 21.21
CA ALA A 30 4.06 -11.73 19.81
C ALA A 30 4.61 -12.84 18.90
N LEU A 31 5.83 -13.33 19.16
CA LEU A 31 6.42 -14.46 18.42
C LEU A 31 5.58 -15.73 18.55
N ASP A 32 5.11 -16.06 19.75
CA ASP A 32 4.29 -17.24 20.00
C ASP A 32 2.96 -17.18 19.22
N LEU A 33 2.35 -15.99 19.13
CA LEU A 33 1.14 -15.77 18.33
C LEU A 33 1.40 -15.89 16.83
N TYR A 34 2.51 -15.33 16.32
CA TYR A 34 2.89 -15.49 14.92
C TYR A 34 3.23 -16.94 14.57
N GLN A 35 3.87 -17.68 15.48
CA GLN A 35 4.10 -19.11 15.29
C GLN A 35 2.79 -19.89 15.21
N LYS A 36 1.81 -19.61 16.08
CA LYS A 36 0.46 -20.20 15.97
C LYS A 36 -0.21 -19.90 14.63
N MET A 37 -0.02 -18.69 14.07
CA MET A 37 -0.52 -18.36 12.74
C MET A 37 0.19 -19.16 11.63
N ILE A 38 1.50 -19.35 11.74
CA ILE A 38 2.30 -20.19 10.83
C ILE A 38 1.87 -21.65 10.89
N ASP A 39 1.60 -22.19 12.08
CA ASP A 39 1.12 -23.58 12.26
C ASP A 39 -0.23 -23.80 11.57
N LEU A 40 -1.07 -22.75 11.53
CA LEU A 40 -2.33 -22.71 10.79
C LEU A 40 -2.16 -22.36 9.29
N LYS A 41 -0.92 -22.22 8.82
CA LYS A 41 -0.55 -21.84 7.44
C LYS A 41 -1.15 -20.51 6.99
N VAL A 42 -1.37 -19.59 7.93
CA VAL A 42 -1.91 -18.27 7.64
C VAL A 42 -0.84 -17.43 6.94
N PRO A 43 -1.09 -16.91 5.72
CA PRO A 43 -0.09 -16.15 4.94
C PRO A 43 0.46 -14.94 5.71
N GLN A 44 -0.41 -14.25 6.45
CA GLN A 44 -0.05 -13.12 7.30
C GLN A 44 0.94 -13.50 8.41
N GLY A 45 0.86 -14.72 8.95
CA GLY A 45 1.78 -15.17 10.02
C GLY A 45 3.23 -15.27 9.53
N PHE A 46 3.43 -15.71 8.29
CA PHE A 46 4.76 -15.71 7.67
C PHE A 46 5.28 -14.28 7.48
N TYR A 47 4.45 -13.35 6.97
CA TYR A 47 4.85 -11.94 6.82
C TYR A 47 5.19 -11.29 8.18
N ASP A 48 4.35 -11.49 9.19
CA ASP A 48 4.57 -10.90 10.51
C ASP A 48 5.85 -11.44 11.17
N MET A 49 6.12 -12.74 11.01
CA MET A 49 7.38 -13.34 11.46
C MET A 49 8.59 -12.78 10.69
N ALA A 50 8.46 -12.57 9.37
CA ALA A 50 9.50 -11.92 8.56
C ALA A 50 9.85 -10.52 9.09
N ALA A 51 8.82 -9.73 9.42
CA ALA A 51 8.98 -8.38 9.95
C ALA A 51 9.59 -8.35 11.35
N MET A 52 9.44 -9.44 12.11
CA MET A 52 9.90 -9.51 13.50
C MET A 52 11.33 -10.03 13.65
N ILE A 53 11.70 -11.09 12.92
CA ILE A 53 13.01 -11.77 13.08
C ILE A 53 13.84 -11.80 11.78
N GLY A 54 13.35 -11.15 10.73
CA GLY A 54 14.02 -11.06 9.43
C GLY A 54 13.62 -12.18 8.47
N SER A 55 13.36 -11.80 7.21
CA SER A 55 12.84 -12.72 6.19
C SER A 55 13.70 -13.98 5.97
N ARG A 56 15.04 -13.85 5.99
CA ARG A 56 15.98 -14.96 5.77
C ARG A 56 15.90 -16.05 6.85
N ALA A 57 15.42 -15.74 8.06
CA ALA A 57 15.21 -16.75 9.10
C ALA A 57 14.20 -17.83 8.66
N GLY A 58 13.31 -17.49 7.72
CA GLY A 58 12.32 -18.41 7.16
C GLY A 58 12.93 -19.62 6.48
N VAL A 59 14.14 -19.54 5.91
CA VAL A 59 14.78 -20.67 5.22
C VAL A 59 15.00 -21.87 6.14
N LYS A 60 15.21 -21.62 7.44
CA LYS A 60 15.40 -22.67 8.46
C LYS A 60 14.09 -23.11 9.10
N ASN A 61 12.97 -22.44 8.82
CA ASN A 61 11.68 -22.79 9.40
C ASN A 61 11.04 -23.93 8.60
N PRO A 62 10.66 -25.05 9.22
CA PRO A 62 10.06 -26.18 8.50
C PRO A 62 8.76 -25.86 7.76
N ALA A 63 7.99 -24.86 8.21
CA ALA A 63 6.71 -24.50 7.61
C ALA A 63 6.82 -23.69 6.30
N THR A 64 8.03 -23.26 5.91
CA THR A 64 8.26 -22.48 4.69
C THR A 64 8.70 -23.32 3.49
N ASP A 65 8.99 -24.60 3.69
CA ASP A 65 9.52 -25.50 2.66
C ASP A 65 10.83 -24.97 2.02
N GLY A 66 11.67 -24.30 2.81
CA GLY A 66 12.98 -23.77 2.39
C GLY A 66 12.94 -22.36 1.79
N LEU A 67 11.76 -21.74 1.68
CA LEU A 67 11.61 -20.35 1.25
C LEU A 67 11.94 -19.38 2.39
N THR A 68 12.27 -18.13 2.04
CA THR A 68 12.25 -17.04 3.03
C THR A 68 10.81 -16.80 3.51
N PHE A 69 10.64 -16.13 4.65
CA PHE A 69 9.29 -15.86 5.15
C PHE A 69 8.48 -14.97 4.22
N LEU A 70 9.10 -13.94 3.61
CA LEU A 70 8.42 -13.09 2.62
C LEU A 70 8.04 -13.89 1.37
N ASP A 71 8.94 -14.73 0.85
CA ASP A 71 8.66 -15.57 -0.33
C ASP A 71 7.52 -16.55 -0.04
N LYS A 72 7.52 -17.17 1.15
CA LYS A 72 6.44 -18.07 1.56
C LYS A 72 5.11 -17.32 1.66
N ALA A 73 5.07 -16.18 2.33
CA ALA A 73 3.86 -15.36 2.45
C ALA A 73 3.32 -14.94 1.07
N ALA A 74 4.20 -14.44 0.18
CA ALA A 74 3.86 -14.02 -1.17
C ALA A 74 3.38 -15.18 -2.05
N SER A 75 3.99 -16.37 -1.93
CA SER A 75 3.54 -17.58 -2.65
C SER A 75 2.11 -18.00 -2.28
N LEU A 76 1.66 -17.62 -1.08
CA LEU A 76 0.29 -17.82 -0.60
C LEU A 76 -0.61 -16.60 -0.85
N GLY A 77 -0.15 -15.63 -1.64
CA GLY A 77 -0.91 -14.45 -2.05
C GLY A 77 -0.98 -13.32 -1.03
N ASN A 78 -0.18 -13.33 0.05
CA ASN A 78 -0.23 -12.28 1.07
C ASN A 78 0.09 -10.89 0.48
N PRO A 79 -0.85 -9.92 0.48
CA PRO A 79 -0.62 -8.61 -0.13
C PRO A 79 0.53 -7.80 0.50
N PRO A 80 0.69 -7.74 1.84
CA PRO A 80 1.86 -7.10 2.44
C PRO A 80 3.21 -7.66 1.94
N ALA A 81 3.35 -8.99 1.87
CA ALA A 81 4.57 -9.63 1.38
C ALA A 81 4.80 -9.40 -0.12
N LEU A 82 3.74 -9.47 -0.93
CA LEU A 82 3.79 -9.17 -2.36
C LEU A 82 4.24 -7.73 -2.60
N THR A 83 3.70 -6.75 -1.87
CA THR A 83 4.11 -5.34 -1.95
C THR A 83 5.57 -5.16 -1.55
N GLU A 84 6.01 -5.79 -0.45
CA GLU A 84 7.39 -5.67 0.03
C GLU A 84 8.40 -6.26 -0.97
N LEU A 85 8.13 -7.47 -1.49
CA LEU A 85 8.96 -8.06 -2.54
C LEU A 85 8.94 -7.20 -3.80
N GLY A 86 7.79 -6.64 -4.17
CA GLY A 86 7.66 -5.70 -5.28
C GLY A 86 8.59 -4.50 -5.14
N ARG A 87 8.61 -3.85 -3.96
CA ARG A 87 9.53 -2.74 -3.65
C ARG A 87 10.99 -3.16 -3.73
N LEU A 88 11.35 -4.31 -3.17
CA LEU A 88 12.73 -4.82 -3.21
C LEU A 88 13.18 -5.08 -4.65
N TYR A 89 12.33 -5.68 -5.48
CA TYR A 89 12.66 -5.94 -6.88
C TYR A 89 12.83 -4.64 -7.67
N ILE A 90 11.95 -3.65 -7.49
CA ILE A 90 12.04 -2.36 -8.19
C ILE A 90 13.27 -1.58 -7.74
N TYR A 91 13.36 -1.25 -6.44
CA TYR A 91 14.28 -0.22 -5.96
C TYR A 91 15.66 -0.74 -5.53
N VAL A 92 15.81 -2.06 -5.32
CA VAL A 92 17.07 -2.66 -4.88
C VAL A 92 17.67 -3.56 -5.96
N ALA A 93 16.86 -4.44 -6.56
CA ALA A 93 17.36 -5.38 -7.57
C ALA A 93 17.39 -4.81 -8.99
N GLY A 94 16.72 -3.68 -9.26
CA GLY A 94 16.57 -3.12 -10.61
C GLY A 94 15.77 -4.03 -11.55
N GLN A 95 14.83 -4.80 -11.00
CA GLN A 95 13.97 -5.74 -11.72
C GLN A 95 12.53 -5.22 -11.78
N ASP A 96 12.35 -4.03 -12.36
CA ASP A 96 11.09 -3.29 -12.43
C ASP A 96 9.90 -4.14 -12.87
N GLU A 97 10.01 -4.87 -13.98
CA GLU A 97 8.90 -5.66 -14.53
C GLU A 97 8.44 -6.74 -13.54
N LEU A 98 9.39 -7.41 -12.87
CA LEU A 98 9.07 -8.41 -11.87
C LEU A 98 8.43 -7.77 -10.64
N GLY A 99 9.03 -6.69 -10.11
CA GLY A 99 8.49 -6.03 -8.93
C GLY A 99 7.11 -5.43 -9.16
N LEU A 100 6.87 -4.86 -10.35
CA LEU A 100 5.54 -4.41 -10.75
C LEU A 100 4.53 -5.55 -10.85
N LYS A 101 4.91 -6.76 -11.30
CA LYS A 101 4.00 -7.93 -11.28
C LYS A 101 3.58 -8.28 -9.86
N TYR A 102 4.51 -8.28 -8.91
CA TYR A 102 4.23 -8.53 -7.50
C TYR A 102 3.32 -7.44 -6.90
N THR A 103 3.65 -6.16 -7.10
CA THR A 103 2.86 -5.04 -6.58
C THR A 103 1.46 -5.00 -7.20
N ASN A 104 1.33 -5.25 -8.51
CA ASN A 104 0.02 -5.34 -9.17
C ASN A 104 -0.82 -6.52 -8.65
N CYS A 105 -0.20 -7.65 -8.30
CA CYS A 105 -0.90 -8.77 -7.68
C CYS A 105 -1.50 -8.37 -6.32
N ALA A 106 -0.77 -7.61 -5.49
CA ALA A 106 -1.30 -7.09 -4.22
C ALA A 106 -2.40 -6.03 -4.46
N ALA A 107 -2.20 -5.12 -5.41
CA ALA A 107 -3.16 -4.09 -5.77
C ALA A 107 -4.48 -4.67 -6.31
N GLY A 108 -4.40 -5.72 -7.12
CA GLY A 108 -5.56 -6.46 -7.64
C GLY A 108 -6.40 -7.16 -6.56
N GLN A 109 -5.83 -7.36 -5.37
CA GLN A 109 -6.54 -7.85 -4.18
C GLN A 109 -7.17 -6.72 -3.36
N GLY A 110 -7.09 -5.46 -3.82
CA GLY A 110 -7.62 -4.29 -3.12
C GLY A 110 -6.73 -3.79 -1.98
N TYR A 111 -5.43 -4.16 -1.96
CA TYR A 111 -4.51 -3.72 -0.92
C TYR A 111 -4.00 -2.30 -1.19
N ALA A 112 -4.57 -1.33 -0.46
CA ALA A 112 -4.32 0.10 -0.66
C ALA A 112 -2.83 0.52 -0.67
N PRO A 113 -1.95 -0.01 0.21
CA PRO A 113 -0.52 0.30 0.15
C PRO A 113 0.15 -0.14 -1.16
N ALA A 114 -0.32 -1.21 -1.82
CA ALA A 114 0.21 -1.59 -3.12
C ALA A 114 -0.12 -0.57 -4.22
N ASN A 115 -1.34 -0.01 -4.20
CA ASN A 115 -1.70 1.07 -5.11
C ASN A 115 -0.88 2.33 -4.85
N TYR A 116 -0.59 2.64 -3.59
CA TYR A 116 0.34 3.73 -3.25
C TYR A 116 1.76 3.48 -3.80
N GLU A 117 2.29 2.26 -3.70
CA GLU A 117 3.58 1.92 -4.31
C GLU A 117 3.59 2.06 -5.83
N LEU A 118 2.52 1.64 -6.51
CA LEU A 118 2.37 1.85 -7.95
C LEU A 118 2.35 3.36 -8.27
N ALA A 119 1.65 4.16 -7.48
CA ALA A 119 1.61 5.61 -7.65
C ALA A 119 3.01 6.24 -7.52
N MET A 120 3.76 5.84 -6.48
CA MET A 120 5.14 6.28 -6.26
C MET A 120 6.05 5.88 -7.42
N TYR A 121 5.93 4.64 -7.92
CA TYR A 121 6.68 4.18 -9.08
C TYR A 121 6.42 5.04 -10.32
N TYR A 122 5.15 5.25 -10.67
CA TYR A 122 4.81 6.03 -11.86
C TYR A 122 5.17 7.51 -11.73
N ARG A 123 5.16 8.06 -10.52
CA ARG A 123 5.57 9.46 -10.28
C ARG A 123 7.07 9.65 -10.36
N LEU A 124 7.83 8.81 -9.67
CA LEU A 124 9.26 9.03 -9.41
C LEU A 124 10.19 8.29 -10.38
N VAL A 125 9.76 7.14 -10.91
CA VAL A 125 10.57 6.32 -11.80
C VAL A 125 10.15 6.51 -13.25
N ALA A 126 8.86 6.31 -13.56
CA ALA A 126 8.36 6.38 -14.92
C ALA A 126 7.96 7.81 -15.38
N HIS A 127 7.83 8.74 -14.44
CA HIS A 127 7.36 10.12 -14.68
C HIS A 127 6.04 10.21 -15.49
N ASN A 128 5.15 9.24 -15.31
CA ASN A 128 3.80 9.23 -15.88
C ASN A 128 2.80 9.72 -14.82
N TYR A 129 2.60 11.04 -14.77
CA TYR A 129 1.83 11.72 -13.73
C TYR A 129 0.33 11.41 -13.75
N PRO A 130 -0.36 11.30 -14.91
CA PRO A 130 -1.74 10.83 -14.95
C PRO A 130 -1.94 9.45 -14.35
N LYS A 131 -1.02 8.53 -14.67
CA LYS A 131 -1.08 7.16 -14.16
C LYS A 131 -0.79 7.13 -12.66
N ALA A 132 0.18 7.90 -12.20
CA ALA A 132 0.46 8.08 -10.78
C ALA A 132 -0.75 8.64 -10.01
N ALA A 133 -1.35 9.72 -10.50
CA ALA A 133 -2.54 10.33 -9.90
C ALA A 133 -3.71 9.34 -9.81
N GLY A 134 -3.92 8.53 -10.86
CA GLY A 134 -4.93 7.48 -10.86
C GLY A 134 -4.70 6.44 -9.76
N TYR A 135 -3.46 5.98 -9.57
CA TYR A 135 -3.12 5.03 -8.51
C TYR A 135 -3.18 5.65 -7.11
N TYR A 136 -2.78 6.90 -6.92
CA TYR A 136 -2.97 7.62 -5.66
C TYR A 136 -4.45 7.73 -5.31
N LEU A 137 -5.29 8.12 -6.27
CA LEU A 137 -6.73 8.23 -6.06
C LEU A 137 -7.36 6.88 -5.73
N LEU A 138 -6.92 5.81 -6.38
CA LEU A 138 -7.34 4.44 -6.07
C LEU A 138 -6.92 4.02 -4.65
N ALA A 139 -5.67 4.28 -4.25
CA ALA A 139 -5.20 4.00 -2.90
C ALA A 139 -5.98 4.80 -1.84
N ALA A 140 -6.23 6.09 -2.07
CA ALA A 140 -7.03 6.94 -1.18
C ALA A 140 -8.48 6.43 -1.07
N SER A 141 -9.10 6.01 -2.18
CA SER A 141 -10.44 5.41 -2.16
C SER A 141 -10.51 4.12 -1.33
N GLN A 142 -9.38 3.41 -1.22
CA GLN A 142 -9.21 2.20 -0.44
C GLN A 142 -8.72 2.48 1.00
N GLY A 143 -8.68 3.74 1.42
CA GLY A 143 -8.33 4.14 2.79
C GLY A 143 -6.82 4.23 3.06
N ASN A 144 -5.97 4.39 2.04
CA ASN A 144 -4.55 4.70 2.27
C ASN A 144 -4.37 6.20 2.60
N ASN A 145 -3.95 6.49 3.83
CA ASN A 145 -3.81 7.86 4.31
C ASN A 145 -2.67 8.64 3.63
N ASP A 146 -1.55 7.97 3.32
CA ASP A 146 -0.42 8.59 2.62
C ASP A 146 -0.83 9.08 1.22
N ALA A 147 -1.64 8.29 0.52
CA ALA A 147 -2.19 8.66 -0.78
C ALA A 147 -3.20 9.81 -0.68
N ALA A 148 -4.08 9.79 0.33
CA ALA A 148 -5.03 10.88 0.55
C ALA A 148 -4.31 12.20 0.86
N PHE A 149 -3.30 12.16 1.73
CA PHE A 149 -2.43 13.30 2.03
C PHE A 149 -1.72 13.82 0.78
N PHE A 150 -1.15 12.92 -0.03
CA PHE A 150 -0.51 13.35 -1.27
C PHE A 150 -1.51 14.05 -2.20
N MET A 151 -2.70 13.47 -2.39
CA MET A 151 -3.74 14.02 -3.26
C MET A 151 -4.32 15.36 -2.78
N SER A 152 -4.35 15.64 -1.47
CA SER A 152 -4.79 16.96 -0.96
C SER A 152 -3.87 18.09 -1.43
N GLY A 153 -2.57 17.79 -1.59
CA GLY A 153 -1.57 18.74 -2.09
C GLY A 153 -1.53 18.89 -3.61
N VAL A 154 -2.01 17.91 -4.39
CA VAL A 154 -1.84 17.89 -5.86
C VAL A 154 -2.48 19.09 -6.56
N PHE A 155 -3.63 19.54 -6.06
CA PHE A 155 -4.41 20.63 -6.68
C PHE A 155 -4.35 21.93 -5.88
N ASP A 156 -3.55 21.99 -4.82
CA ASP A 156 -3.33 23.21 -4.05
C ASP A 156 -2.51 24.23 -4.85
N LYS A 157 -2.98 25.47 -4.95
CA LYS A 157 -2.24 26.58 -5.55
C LYS A 157 -0.95 26.94 -4.81
N THR A 158 -0.81 26.55 -3.55
CA THR A 158 0.37 26.84 -2.73
C THR A 158 1.45 25.76 -2.82
N SER A 159 1.08 24.54 -3.25
CA SER A 159 2.03 23.44 -3.44
C SER A 159 3.02 23.76 -4.56
N PRO A 160 4.31 23.43 -4.42
CA PRO A 160 5.28 23.46 -5.52
C PRO A 160 4.83 22.62 -6.73
N ASP A 161 5.28 22.97 -7.94
CA ASP A 161 4.92 22.26 -9.18
C ASP A 161 5.21 20.75 -9.12
N VAL A 162 6.33 20.34 -8.52
CA VAL A 162 6.70 18.92 -8.38
C VAL A 162 5.75 18.14 -7.47
N ASP A 163 5.23 18.78 -6.43
CA ASP A 163 4.26 18.18 -5.49
C ASP A 163 2.88 18.07 -6.14
N ARG A 164 2.57 19.00 -7.05
CA ARG A 164 1.39 18.92 -7.94
C ARG A 164 1.56 17.95 -9.09
N MET A 165 2.72 17.33 -9.25
CA MET A 165 3.07 16.57 -10.46
C MET A 165 2.78 17.38 -11.74
N TRP A 166 3.03 18.70 -11.70
CA TRP A 166 2.73 19.69 -12.74
C TRP A 166 1.26 19.81 -13.17
N TYR A 167 0.31 19.28 -12.39
CA TYR A 167 -1.10 19.62 -12.57
C TYR A 167 -1.37 21.10 -12.31
N ALA A 168 -2.36 21.63 -13.04
CA ALA A 168 -2.90 22.94 -12.77
C ALA A 168 -3.66 22.93 -11.43
N PRO A 169 -3.52 23.97 -10.59
CA PRO A 169 -4.32 24.09 -9.37
C PRO A 169 -5.83 24.08 -9.65
N ASP A 170 -6.60 23.45 -8.76
CA ASP A 170 -8.06 23.40 -8.81
C ASP A 170 -8.60 23.46 -7.37
N GLU A 171 -9.22 24.58 -7.00
CA GLU A 171 -9.69 24.83 -5.63
C GLU A 171 -10.78 23.83 -5.19
N ARG A 172 -11.60 23.35 -6.13
CA ARG A 172 -12.67 22.39 -5.82
C ARG A 172 -12.08 21.01 -5.55
N LEU A 173 -11.13 20.56 -6.37
CA LEU A 173 -10.44 19.28 -6.16
C LEU A 173 -9.54 19.31 -4.93
N HIS A 174 -8.86 20.42 -4.66
CA HIS A 174 -8.12 20.62 -3.41
C HIS A 174 -9.02 20.41 -2.20
N LYS A 175 -10.14 21.15 -2.10
CA LYS A 175 -11.09 21.05 -0.97
C LYS A 175 -11.66 19.64 -0.82
N LEU A 176 -11.92 18.96 -1.95
CA LEU A 176 -12.39 17.58 -1.95
C LEU A 176 -11.35 16.66 -1.32
N TYR A 177 -10.12 16.63 -1.83
CA TYR A 177 -9.10 15.68 -1.37
C TYR A 177 -8.58 16.00 0.02
N ASP A 178 -8.50 17.28 0.39
CA ASP A 178 -8.21 17.71 1.76
C ASP A 178 -9.27 17.19 2.74
N GLY A 179 -10.56 17.31 2.40
CA GLY A 179 -11.64 16.74 3.20
C GLY A 179 -11.64 15.21 3.28
N ILE A 180 -11.15 14.51 2.25
CA ILE A 180 -10.97 13.05 2.27
C ILE A 180 -9.83 12.67 3.23
N TYR A 181 -8.71 13.39 3.17
CA TYR A 181 -7.57 13.20 4.07
C TYR A 181 -7.95 13.44 5.54
N ASP A 182 -8.70 14.51 5.83
CA ASP A 182 -9.20 14.81 7.18
C ASP A 182 -10.07 13.67 7.73
N GLN A 183 -11.02 13.19 6.92
CA GLN A 183 -11.90 12.09 7.30
C GLN A 183 -11.09 10.81 7.59
N LEU A 184 -10.15 10.47 6.71
CA LEU A 184 -9.36 9.24 6.84
C LEU A 184 -8.33 9.32 7.98
N SER A 185 -7.81 10.51 8.27
CA SER A 185 -6.93 10.75 9.42
C SER A 185 -7.68 10.60 10.74
N ALA A 186 -8.98 10.94 10.77
CA ALA A 186 -9.83 10.74 11.94
C ALA A 186 -10.32 9.29 12.08
N ASP A 187 -10.62 8.61 10.97
CA ASP A 187 -11.08 7.22 10.92
C ASP A 187 -10.40 6.44 9.78
N PRO A 188 -9.32 5.69 10.08
CA PRO A 188 -8.59 4.88 9.10
C PRO A 188 -9.39 3.73 8.48
N ASP A 189 -10.57 3.39 9.02
CA ASP A 189 -11.42 2.33 8.48
C ASP A 189 -12.36 2.84 7.36
N LEU A 190 -12.42 4.16 7.12
CA LEU A 190 -13.22 4.73 6.04
C LEU A 190 -12.74 4.34 4.65
N ARG A 191 -13.69 4.14 3.74
CA ARG A 191 -13.46 3.82 2.32
C ARG A 191 -14.37 4.68 1.46
N PHE A 192 -13.92 5.02 0.25
CA PHE A 192 -14.63 5.94 -0.65
C PHE A 192 -14.88 5.28 -2.02
N PRO A 193 -15.75 4.26 -2.11
CA PRO A 193 -15.90 3.43 -3.31
C PRO A 193 -16.37 4.18 -4.56
N ASN A 194 -17.02 5.35 -4.41
CA ASN A 194 -17.48 6.15 -5.54
C ASN A 194 -16.53 7.31 -5.92
N LEU A 195 -15.44 7.53 -5.15
CA LEU A 195 -14.57 8.70 -5.28
C LEU A 195 -14.07 8.91 -6.72
N ILE A 196 -13.58 7.85 -7.36
CA ILE A 196 -13.00 7.90 -8.71
C ILE A 196 -14.07 8.18 -9.77
N LYS A 197 -15.28 7.63 -9.58
CA LYS A 197 -16.39 7.75 -10.53
C LYS A 197 -17.03 9.13 -10.47
N ASP A 198 -17.23 9.65 -9.26
CA ASP A 198 -17.91 10.91 -9.03
C ASP A 198 -16.99 12.11 -9.28
N HIS A 199 -15.67 11.90 -9.13
CA HIS A 199 -14.64 12.92 -9.28
C HIS A 199 -13.50 12.43 -10.19
N PRO A 200 -13.76 12.26 -11.51
CA PRO A 200 -12.72 11.86 -12.44
C PRO A 200 -11.60 12.92 -12.47
N LEU A 201 -10.36 12.46 -12.58
CA LEU A 201 -9.20 13.35 -12.65
C LEU A 201 -9.26 14.22 -13.92
N PRO A 202 -8.81 15.48 -13.85
CA PRO A 202 -8.62 16.30 -15.05
C PRO A 202 -7.46 15.75 -15.89
N PRO A 203 -7.40 16.08 -17.19
CA PRO A 203 -6.21 15.77 -17.99
C PRO A 203 -5.01 16.55 -17.45
N HIS A 204 -3.84 15.93 -17.43
CA HIS A 204 -2.58 16.60 -17.14
C HIS A 204 -2.25 17.60 -18.26
N PRO A 205 -1.74 18.81 -17.97
CA PRO A 205 -1.52 19.85 -18.97
C PRO A 205 -0.65 19.43 -20.17
N THR A 206 0.32 18.53 -19.97
CA THR A 206 1.23 18.06 -21.03
C THR A 206 1.19 16.56 -21.29
N GLN A 207 0.55 15.77 -20.43
CA GLN A 207 0.56 14.30 -20.50
C GLN A 207 -0.85 13.73 -20.73
N GLY A 208 -1.87 14.59 -20.84
CA GLY A 208 -3.25 14.14 -21.03
C GLY A 208 -3.69 13.19 -19.92
N TYR A 209 -4.24 12.05 -20.29
CA TYR A 209 -4.67 11.00 -19.34
C TYR A 209 -3.68 9.84 -19.21
N ASP A 210 -2.61 9.82 -20.01
CA ASP A 210 -1.58 8.80 -20.02
C ASP A 210 -0.34 9.35 -20.72
N ALA A 211 0.80 9.46 -20.03
CA ALA A 211 2.02 10.01 -20.63
C ALA A 211 2.52 9.19 -21.83
N ASP A 212 2.19 7.89 -21.88
CA ASP A 212 2.53 7.02 -23.02
C ASP A 212 1.61 7.30 -24.23
N ARG A 213 0.46 7.95 -24.02
CA ARG A 213 -0.54 8.30 -25.05
C ARG A 213 -1.19 9.66 -24.75
N PRO A 214 -0.46 10.78 -24.84
CA PRO A 214 -0.95 12.09 -24.37
C PRO A 214 -2.20 12.61 -25.07
N ASP A 215 -2.42 12.22 -26.34
CA ASP A 215 -3.57 12.63 -27.14
C ASP A 215 -4.83 11.75 -26.92
N TRP A 216 -4.72 10.69 -26.11
CA TRP A 216 -5.84 9.79 -25.83
C TRP A 216 -6.91 10.50 -24.98
N LYS A 217 -8.18 10.39 -25.40
CA LYS A 217 -9.34 10.91 -24.68
C LYS A 217 -10.16 9.73 -24.15
N SER A 218 -10.55 9.79 -22.88
CA SER A 218 -11.45 8.77 -22.31
C SER A 218 -12.82 8.83 -23.00
N GLY A 219 -13.30 7.68 -23.50
CA GLY A 219 -14.63 7.55 -24.13
C GLY A 219 -14.69 7.67 -25.66
N GLN A 220 -13.56 7.55 -26.37
CA GLN A 220 -13.56 7.18 -27.80
C GLN A 220 -13.63 5.66 -28.00
#